data_AF-A0A859R063-F1
#
_entry.id   AF-A0A859R063-F1
#
_cell.length_a   1.000
_cell.length_b   1.000
_cell.length_c   1.000
_cell.angle_alpha   90.00
_cell.angle_beta   90.00
_cell.angle_gamma   90.00
#
_symmetry.space_group_name_H-M   'P 1'
#
loop_
_entity.id
_entity.type
_entity.pdbx_description
1 polymer ?
#
loop_
_entity_poly.entity_id
_entity_poly.type
_entity_poly.pdbx_seq_one_letter_code
_entity_poly.pdbx_strand_id
1 'polypeptide(L)'
;MKRNLSSATIKTPLLEIDGELRGMLLSDRARATAAVAIHLCLRIGHDYVFWRGSDKATLDAVTREIADAIWRVPLSTITQFVKAEDKAGATDAIAQEVLAGLTAAFEVQYVREPYGG
;
A
#
# COMPACT_ATOMS: atom_id res chain seq x y z
N MET A 1 -10.73 17.01 -12.37
CA MET A 1 -9.24 17.02 -12.31
C MET A 1 -8.79 15.58 -12.12
N LYS A 2 -8.07 14.97 -13.08
CA LYS A 2 -7.54 13.60 -12.89
C LYS A 2 -6.54 13.66 -11.72
N ARG A 3 -6.84 13.00 -10.61
CA ARG A 3 -5.88 12.81 -9.53
C ARG A 3 -5.09 11.55 -9.83
N ASN A 4 -3.78 11.69 -10.01
CA ASN A 4 -2.91 10.53 -10.15
C ASN A 4 -2.69 9.92 -8.77
N LEU A 5 -2.57 8.58 -8.71
CA LEU A 5 -2.11 7.91 -7.51
C LEU A 5 -0.74 8.48 -7.12
N SER A 6 -0.58 8.82 -5.84
CA SER A 6 0.64 9.42 -5.32
C SER A 6 1.12 8.66 -4.10
N SER A 7 2.40 8.81 -3.75
CA SER A 7 2.94 8.18 -2.54
C SER A 7 2.20 8.68 -1.29
N ALA A 8 1.75 9.94 -1.26
CA ALA A 8 0.94 10.48 -0.16
C ALA A 8 -0.38 9.70 0.07
N THR A 9 -1.03 9.22 -1.01
CA THR A 9 -2.23 8.39 -0.92
C THR A 9 -1.97 7.04 -0.24
N ILE A 10 -0.74 6.52 -0.33
CA ILE A 10 -0.32 5.27 0.29
C ILE A 10 0.25 5.51 1.71
N LYS A 11 0.92 6.65 1.93
CA LYS A 11 1.48 7.02 3.23
C LYS A 11 0.42 7.12 4.32
N THR A 12 -0.70 7.78 4.04
CA THR A 12 -1.78 7.96 5.03
C THR A 12 -2.26 6.63 5.61
N PRO A 13 -2.68 5.64 4.81
CA PRO A 13 -3.13 4.36 5.35
C PRO A 13 -2.00 3.54 5.98
N LEU A 14 -0.72 3.70 5.59
CA LEU A 14 0.41 3.10 6.30
C LEU A 14 0.56 3.64 7.73
N LEU A 15 0.33 4.94 7.94
CA LEU A 15 0.39 5.57 9.26
C LEU A 15 -0.77 5.15 10.18
N GLU A 16 -1.90 4.76 9.60
CA GLU A 16 -3.10 4.25 10.28
C GLU A 16 -2.94 2.79 10.77
N ILE A 17 -1.91 2.05 10.33
CA ILE A 17 -1.70 0.67 10.74
C ILE A 17 -1.39 0.62 12.24
N ASP A 18 -2.13 -0.21 12.96
CA ASP A 18 -1.96 -0.40 14.39
C ASP A 18 -0.52 -0.84 14.76
N GLY A 19 -0.06 -0.44 15.95
CA GLY A 19 1.29 -0.76 16.43
C GLY A 19 1.56 -2.27 16.54
N GLU A 20 0.58 -3.07 16.95
CA GLU A 20 0.70 -4.52 17.08
C GLU A 20 0.88 -5.17 15.71
N LEU A 21 0.03 -4.83 14.74
CA LEU A 21 0.14 -5.35 13.37
C LEU A 21 1.47 -4.93 12.72
N ARG A 22 1.96 -3.72 13.01
CA ARG A 22 3.31 -3.31 12.59
C ARG A 22 4.38 -4.17 13.26
N GLY A 23 4.31 -4.37 14.57
CA GLY A 23 5.22 -5.24 15.31
C GLY A 23 5.32 -6.65 14.71
N MET A 24 4.20 -7.18 14.22
CA MET A 24 4.16 -8.48 13.56
C MET A 24 4.96 -8.56 12.26
N LEU A 25 5.31 -7.44 11.61
CA LEU A 25 6.17 -7.47 10.41
C LEU A 25 7.58 -8.02 10.70
N LEU A 26 8.02 -8.01 11.97
CA LEU A 26 9.29 -8.59 12.39
C LEU A 26 9.18 -10.04 12.89
N SER A 27 8.03 -10.44 13.44
CA SER A 27 7.83 -11.77 14.03
C SER A 27 7.10 -12.76 13.11
N ASP A 28 6.18 -12.29 12.28
CA ASP A 28 5.43 -13.07 11.28
C ASP A 28 5.23 -12.21 10.02
N ARG A 29 6.33 -12.01 9.29
CA ARG A 29 6.38 -11.12 8.13
C ARG A 29 5.38 -11.52 7.05
N ALA A 30 5.19 -12.81 6.78
CA ALA A 30 4.28 -13.27 5.75
C ALA A 30 2.82 -12.89 6.04
N ARG A 31 2.34 -13.20 7.25
CA ARG A 31 0.97 -12.89 7.65
C ARG A 31 0.76 -11.38 7.79
N ALA A 32 1.70 -10.68 8.41
CA ALA A 32 1.62 -9.24 8.60
C ALA A 32 1.65 -8.48 7.26
N THR A 33 2.52 -8.86 6.32
CA THR A 33 2.56 -8.24 4.98
C THR A 33 1.24 -8.43 4.24
N ALA A 34 0.63 -9.62 4.30
CA ALA A 34 -0.68 -9.84 3.69
C ALA A 34 -1.77 -8.94 4.30
N ALA A 35 -1.83 -8.83 5.62
CA ALA A 35 -2.79 -7.97 6.30
C ALA A 35 -2.58 -6.48 5.99
N VAL A 36 -1.32 -6.02 5.96
CA VAL A 36 -0.98 -4.65 5.55
C VAL A 36 -1.38 -4.40 4.10
N ALA A 37 -1.13 -5.34 3.19
CA ALA A 37 -1.49 -5.20 1.78
C ALA A 37 -3.00 -5.10 1.58
N ILE A 38 -3.79 -5.91 2.29
CA ILE A 38 -5.26 -5.85 2.27
C ILE A 38 -5.73 -4.48 2.77
N HIS A 39 -5.20 -4.00 3.90
CA HIS A 39 -5.54 -2.69 4.45
C HIS A 39 -5.29 -1.56 3.44
N LEU A 40 -4.10 -1.54 2.83
CA LEU A 40 -3.75 -0.55 1.79
C LEU A 40 -4.68 -0.66 0.58
N CYS A 41 -4.94 -1.88 0.10
CA CYS A 41 -5.81 -2.11 -1.05
C CYS A 41 -7.23 -1.58 -0.80
N LEU A 42 -7.80 -1.83 0.38
CA LEU A 42 -9.13 -1.36 0.73
C LEU A 42 -9.19 0.18 0.84
N ARG A 43 -8.17 0.81 1.45
CA ARG A 43 -8.12 2.27 1.61
C ARG A 43 -7.93 2.98 0.27
N ILE A 44 -7.05 2.48 -0.59
CA ILE A 44 -6.78 3.07 -1.91
C ILE A 44 -7.91 2.75 -2.89
N GLY A 45 -8.44 1.53 -2.86
CA GLY A 45 -9.50 1.04 -3.74
C GLY A 45 -10.85 1.77 -3.59
N HIS A 46 -11.02 2.56 -2.52
CA HIS A 46 -12.16 3.47 -2.37
C HIS A 46 -12.14 4.61 -3.40
N ASP A 47 -10.96 5.15 -3.70
CA ASP A 47 -10.81 6.35 -4.54
C ASP A 47 -10.26 6.03 -5.94
N TYR A 48 -9.70 4.83 -6.12
CA TYR A 48 -9.00 4.43 -7.33
C TYR A 48 -9.43 3.05 -7.84
N VAL A 49 -9.50 2.93 -9.17
CA VAL A 49 -9.62 1.65 -9.88
C VAL A 49 -8.33 1.36 -10.61
N PHE A 50 -7.91 0.11 -10.55
CA PHE A 50 -6.72 -0.42 -11.20
C PHE A 50 -7.13 -1.23 -12.42
N TRP A 51 -6.42 -1.06 -13.52
CA TRP A 51 -6.65 -1.73 -14.80
C TRP A 51 -5.36 -2.39 -15.28
N ARG A 52 -5.49 -3.52 -15.95
CA ARG A 52 -4.39 -4.18 -16.68
C ARG A 52 -4.82 -4.33 -18.13
N GLY A 53 -4.39 -3.41 -18.98
CA GLY A 53 -4.93 -3.27 -20.33
C GLY A 53 -6.42 -2.89 -20.27
N SER A 54 -7.27 -3.66 -20.94
CA SER A 54 -8.73 -3.43 -20.95
C SER A 54 -9.48 -3.99 -19.74
N ASP A 55 -8.82 -4.80 -18.90
CA ASP A 55 -9.49 -5.53 -17.83
C ASP A 55 -9.31 -4.83 -16.48
N LYS A 56 -10.43 -4.67 -15.75
CA LYS A 56 -10.39 -4.17 -14.37
C LYS A 56 -9.67 -5.20 -13.50
N ALA A 57 -8.62 -4.76 -12.80
CA ALA A 57 -7.86 -5.64 -11.92
C ALA A 57 -8.74 -6.10 -10.73
N THR A 58 -8.57 -7.37 -10.35
CA THR A 58 -9.24 -7.92 -9.17
C THR A 58 -8.57 -7.42 -7.89
N LEU A 59 -9.32 -7.43 -6.78
CA LEU A 59 -8.77 -7.05 -5.47
C LEU A 59 -7.60 -7.96 -5.05
N ASP A 60 -7.67 -9.25 -5.38
CA ASP A 60 -6.59 -10.21 -5.15
C ASP A 60 -5.32 -9.84 -5.94
N ALA A 61 -5.45 -9.46 -7.21
CA ALA A 61 -4.30 -9.05 -8.02
C ALA A 61 -3.63 -7.79 -7.45
N VAL A 62 -4.41 -6.77 -7.09
CA VAL A 62 -3.88 -5.53 -6.51
C VAL A 62 -3.22 -5.79 -5.16
N THR A 63 -3.85 -6.60 -4.31
CA THR A 63 -3.32 -6.96 -2.98
C THR A 63 -1.99 -7.71 -3.09
N ARG A 64 -1.86 -8.65 -4.04
CA ARG A 64 -0.60 -9.38 -4.27
C ARG A 64 0.53 -8.45 -4.69
N GLU A 65 0.28 -7.53 -5.63
CA GLU A 65 1.29 -6.56 -6.05
C GLU A 65 1.74 -5.64 -4.90
N ILE A 66 0.82 -5.24 -4.02
CA ILE A 66 1.17 -4.48 -2.81
C ILE A 66 2.03 -5.33 -1.86
N ALA A 67 1.64 -6.59 -1.63
CA ALA A 67 2.40 -7.50 -0.78
C ALA A 67 3.81 -7.74 -1.33
N ASP A 68 3.95 -7.96 -2.64
CA ASP A 68 5.23 -8.17 -3.32
C ASP A 68 6.10 -6.91 -3.27
N ALA A 69 5.51 -5.72 -3.39
CA ALA A 69 6.22 -4.46 -3.17
C ALA A 69 6.75 -4.32 -1.74
N ILE A 70 5.93 -4.63 -0.72
CA ILE A 70 6.37 -4.62 0.69
C ILE A 70 7.46 -5.68 0.94
N TRP A 71 7.40 -6.82 0.27
CA TRP A 71 8.41 -7.88 0.38
C TRP A 71 9.77 -7.45 -0.16
N ARG A 72 9.81 -6.60 -1.19
CA ARG A 72 11.05 -6.03 -1.74
C ARG A 72 11.69 -4.99 -0.84
N VAL A 73 10.94 -4.40 0.09
CA VAL A 73 11.48 -3.43 1.05
C VAL A 73 12.56 -4.11 1.93
N PRO A 74 13.74 -3.49 2.08
CA PRO A 74 14.80 -3.99 2.96
C PRO A 74 14.30 -4.18 4.40
N LEU A 75 14.76 -5.25 5.07
CA LEU A 75 14.36 -5.54 6.44
C LEU A 75 14.80 -4.44 7.43
N SER A 76 15.88 -3.71 7.13
CA SER A 76 16.30 -2.53 7.90
C SER A 76 15.25 -1.42 7.89
N THR A 77 14.67 -1.13 6.73
CA THR A 77 13.58 -0.16 6.57
C THR A 77 12.30 -0.63 7.28
N ILE A 78 11.95 -1.92 7.18
CA ILE A 78 10.84 -2.49 7.95
C ILE A 78 11.10 -2.35 9.46
N THR A 79 12.33 -2.59 9.91
CA THR A 79 12.70 -2.43 11.32
C THR A 79 12.54 -0.99 11.79
N GLN A 80 12.96 -0.01 10.99
CA GLN A 80 12.77 1.43 11.28
C GLN A 80 11.28 1.81 11.33
N PHE A 81 10.49 1.27 10.41
CA PHE A 81 9.03 1.46 10.38
C PHE A 81 8.34 0.94 11.65
N VAL A 82 8.82 -0.19 12.19
CA VAL A 82 8.29 -0.79 13.41
C VAL A 82 8.78 -0.07 14.67
N LYS A 83 10.08 0.24 14.78
CA LYS A 83 10.71 0.76 16.00
C LYS A 83 10.51 2.27 16.22
N ALA A 84 9.90 2.98 15.28
CA ALA A 84 9.53 4.40 15.38
C ALA A 84 10.69 5.41 15.57
N GLU A 85 11.94 5.01 15.42
CA GLU A 85 13.13 5.89 15.52
C GLU A 85 13.25 6.85 14.32
N ASP A 86 12.82 6.42 13.13
CA ASP A 86 12.62 7.26 11.93
C ASP A 86 11.37 6.77 11.16
N LYS A 87 10.21 6.99 11.75
CA LYS A 87 8.93 6.52 11.20
C LYS A 87 8.61 7.17 9.85
N ALA A 88 8.98 8.45 9.67
CA ALA A 88 8.64 9.20 8.48
C ALA A 88 9.43 8.70 7.26
N GLY A 89 10.76 8.58 7.38
CA GLY A 89 11.61 8.09 6.29
C GLY A 89 11.26 6.66 5.87
N ALA A 90 11.02 5.77 6.84
CA ALA A 90 10.66 4.38 6.55
C ALA A 90 9.26 4.25 5.94
N THR A 91 8.27 5.01 6.43
CA THR A 91 6.92 5.04 5.84
C THR A 91 6.99 5.57 4.40
N ASP A 92 7.80 6.59 4.15
CA ASP A 92 7.98 7.18 2.84
C ASP A 92 8.59 6.19 1.85
N ALA A 93 9.63 5.47 2.26
CA ALA A 93 10.27 4.43 1.45
C ALA A 93 9.28 3.30 1.10
N ILE A 94 8.53 2.78 2.09
CA ILE A 94 7.52 1.74 1.85
C ILE A 94 6.44 2.25 0.88
N ALA A 95 5.95 3.48 1.08
CA ALA A 95 4.94 4.05 0.20
C ALA A 95 5.43 4.23 -1.25
N GLN A 96 6.70 4.58 -1.44
CA GLN A 96 7.31 4.69 -2.77
C GLN A 96 7.43 3.33 -3.46
N GLU A 97 7.86 2.29 -2.74
CA GLU A 97 7.94 0.92 -3.29
C GLU A 97 6.56 0.40 -3.71
N VAL A 98 5.54 0.61 -2.86
CA VAL A 98 4.16 0.23 -3.18
C VAL A 98 3.64 1.03 -4.38
N LEU A 99 3.91 2.34 -4.45
CA LEU A 99 3.53 3.16 -5.60
C LEU A 99 4.19 2.65 -6.89
N ALA A 100 5.49 2.40 -6.84
CA ALA A 100 6.27 1.92 -7.98
C ALA A 100 5.74 0.55 -8.46
N GLY A 101 5.46 -0.37 -7.53
CA GLY A 101 4.86 -1.67 -7.85
C GLY A 101 3.50 -1.53 -8.53
N LEU A 102 2.60 -0.74 -7.95
CA LEU A 102 1.25 -0.55 -8.49
C LEU A 102 1.26 0.14 -9.86
N THR A 103 2.08 1.18 -10.04
CA THR A 103 2.15 1.93 -11.31
C THR A 103 2.91 1.17 -12.40
N ALA A 104 3.78 0.23 -12.04
CA ALA A 104 4.40 -0.69 -12.99
C ALA A 104 3.44 -1.81 -13.44
N ALA A 105 2.57 -2.27 -12.54
CA ALA A 105 1.66 -3.39 -12.80
C ALA A 105 0.30 -2.98 -13.39
N PHE A 106 -0.13 -1.74 -13.16
CA PHE A 106 -1.49 -1.28 -13.47
C PHE A 106 -1.55 0.15 -14.00
N GLU A 107 -2.52 0.37 -14.89
CA GLU A 107 -3.04 1.70 -15.17
C GLU A 107 -4.02 2.10 -14.05
N VAL A 108 -3.85 3.30 -13.49
CA VAL A 108 -4.62 3.74 -12.32
C VAL A 108 -5.56 4.89 -12.69
N GLN A 109 -6.84 4.73 -12.38
CA GLN A 109 -7.87 5.73 -12.63
C GLN A 109 -8.50 6.16 -11.30
N TYR A 110 -8.51 7.46 -11.04
CA TYR A 110 -9.26 8.03 -9.91
C TYR A 110 -10.76 8.03 -10.22
N VAL A 111 -11.56 7.45 -9.33
CA VAL A 111 -13.00 7.23 -9.52
C VAL A 111 -13.88 7.77 -8.40
N ARG A 112 -13.30 8.33 -7.32
CA ARG A 112 -13.99 8.72 -6.07
C ARG A 112 -15.48 9.01 -6.29
N GLU A 113 -16.32 8.09 -5.81
CA GLU A 113 -17.75 8.36 -5.69
C GLU A 113 -17.92 9.51 -4.68
N PRO A 114 -18.69 10.56 -5.00
CA PRO A 114 -19.04 11.55 -4.00
C PRO A 114 -19.79 10.84 -2.86
N TYR A 115 -19.47 11.16 -1.61
CA TYR A 115 -20.13 10.60 -0.44
C TYR A 115 -21.66 10.78 -0.56
N GLY A 116 -22.40 9.67 -0.50
CA GLY A 116 -23.86 9.65 -0.39
C GLY A 116 -24.59 9.64 -1.74
N GLY A 117 -25.00 8.44 -2.16
CA GLY A 117 -26.21 8.23 -2.96
C GLY A 117 -27.40 8.00 -2.05
#